data_AF-A0A921FEJ3-F1
#
_entry.id   AF-A0A921FEJ3-F1
#
_cell.length_a   1.000
_cell.length_b   1.000
_cell.length_c   1.000
_cell.angle_alpha   90.00
_cell.angle_beta   90.00
_cell.angle_gamma   90.00
#
_symmetry.space_group_name_H-M   'P 1'
#
loop_
_entity.id
_entity.type
_entity.pdbx_description
1 polymer ?
#
loop_
_entity_poly.entity_id
_entity_poly.type
_entity_poly.pdbx_seq_one_letter_code
_entity_poly.pdbx_strand_id
1 'polypeptide(L)'
;WTVAKNTWEKGLTYAYRDRKNKKRNFRALWIQRINAAARLEGMSYSKLMGALHKAGIEINRKVLADLAVNHPEAFKAVVAKAKAA
;
A
#
# COMPACT_ATOMS: atom_id res chain seq x y z
N TRP A 1 1.73 -38.31 21.34
CA TRP A 1 1.17 -37.70 20.11
C TRP A 1 0.45 -36.36 20.36
N THR A 2 0.05 -36.07 21.60
CA THR A 2 -0.83 -34.93 21.96
C THR A 2 -0.21 -33.56 21.69
N VAL A 3 1.09 -33.39 21.96
CA VAL A 3 1.79 -32.11 21.76
C VAL A 3 1.84 -31.72 20.28
N ALA A 4 2.18 -32.67 19.40
CA ALA A 4 2.27 -32.43 17.96
C ALA A 4 0.89 -32.10 17.34
N LYS A 5 -0.17 -32.80 17.76
CA LYS A 5 -1.54 -32.55 17.29
C LYS A 5 -2.02 -31.14 17.66
N ASN A 6 -1.80 -30.71 18.90
CA ASN A 6 -2.20 -29.38 19.37
C ASN A 6 -1.48 -28.24 18.61
N THR A 7 -0.18 -28.41 18.30
CA THR A 7 0.57 -27.44 17.51
C THR A 7 0.04 -27.34 16.08
N TRP A 8 -0.29 -28.48 15.47
CA TRP A 8 -0.86 -28.52 14.12
C TRP A 8 -2.22 -27.80 14.04
N GLU A 9 -3.14 -28.10 14.96
CA GLU A 9 -4.47 -27.46 15.00
C GLU A 9 -4.38 -25.95 15.17
N LYS A 10 -3.52 -25.46 16.09
CA LYS A 10 -3.26 -24.03 16.27
C LYS A 10 -2.61 -23.41 15.02
N GLY A 11 -1.69 -24.13 14.39
CA GLY A 11 -1.04 -23.70 13.15
C GLY A 11 -2.04 -23.44 12.02
N LEU A 12 -3.06 -24.29 11.87
CA LEU A 12 -4.13 -24.09 10.88
C LEU A 12 -4.94 -22.82 11.17
N THR A 13 -5.26 -22.55 12.44
CA THR A 13 -5.96 -21.32 12.84
C THR A 13 -5.14 -20.07 12.49
N TYR A 14 -3.84 -20.07 12.80
CA TYR A 14 -2.95 -18.96 12.46
C TYR A 14 -2.80 -18.79 10.96
N ALA A 15 -2.63 -19.87 10.20
CA ALA A 15 -2.54 -19.81 8.74
C ALA A 15 -3.79 -19.20 8.10
N TYR A 16 -4.98 -19.52 8.59
CA TYR A 16 -6.22 -18.90 8.10
C TYR A 16 -6.27 -17.39 8.43
N ARG A 17 -6.01 -17.02 9.70
CA ARG A 17 -5.99 -15.63 10.16
C ARG A 17 -4.98 -14.80 9.37
N ASP A 18 -3.77 -15.33 9.19
CA ASP A 18 -2.65 -14.59 8.65
C ASP A 18 -2.71 -14.42 7.14
N ARG A 19 -3.45 -15.27 6.40
CA ARG A 19 -3.83 -14.98 5.00
C ARG A 19 -4.63 -13.67 4.89
N LYS A 20 -5.53 -13.39 5.84
CA LYS A 20 -6.28 -12.12 5.88
C LYS A 20 -5.39 -10.97 6.35
N ASN A 21 -4.56 -11.19 7.38
CA ASN A 21 -3.64 -10.16 7.88
C ASN A 21 -2.59 -9.76 6.83
N LYS A 22 -2.05 -10.70 6.05
CA LYS A 22 -1.07 -10.43 4.98
C LYS A 22 -1.57 -9.35 4.03
N LYS A 23 -2.85 -9.40 3.63
CA LYS A 23 -3.46 -8.38 2.76
C LYS A 23 -3.48 -6.98 3.41
N ARG A 24 -3.74 -6.90 4.72
CA ARG A 24 -3.72 -5.65 5.49
C ARG A 24 -2.30 -5.11 5.65
N ASN A 25 -1.34 -6.00 5.95
CA ASN A 25 0.07 -5.65 6.13
C ASN A 25 0.67 -5.07 4.83
N PHE A 26 0.40 -5.69 3.67
CA PHE A 26 0.86 -5.15 2.39
C PHE A 26 0.21 -3.80 2.07
N ARG A 27 -1.09 -3.64 2.35
CA ARG A 27 -1.74 -2.34 2.18
C ARG A 27 -1.10 -1.26 3.04
N ALA A 28 -0.79 -1.56 4.31
CA ALA A 28 -0.10 -0.64 5.20
C ALA A 28 1.29 -0.26 4.66
N LEU A 29 2.05 -1.25 4.18
CA LEU A 29 3.37 -1.03 3.56
C LEU A 29 3.28 -0.11 2.33
N TRP A 30 2.30 -0.33 1.45
CA TRP A 30 2.12 0.53 0.27
C TRP A 30 1.79 1.97 0.66
N ILE A 31 0.92 2.16 1.66
CA ILE A 31 0.60 3.50 2.16
C ILE A 31 1.84 4.20 2.72
N GLN A 32 2.68 3.49 3.48
CA GLN A 32 3.92 4.04 4.02
C GLN A 32 4.88 4.47 2.90
N ARG A 33 5.07 3.63 1.87
CA ARG A 33 5.91 3.95 0.70
C ARG A 33 5.41 5.18 -0.06
N ILE A 34 4.11 5.21 -0.36
CA ILE A 34 3.49 6.35 -1.06
C ILE A 34 3.61 7.62 -0.21
N ASN A 35 3.38 7.54 1.10
CA ASN A 35 3.47 8.69 1.98
C ASN A 35 4.89 9.25 2.04
N ALA A 36 5.92 8.40 2.07
CA ALA A 36 7.31 8.84 2.02
C ALA A 36 7.60 9.60 0.71
N ALA A 37 7.23 9.04 -0.44
CA ALA A 37 7.44 9.68 -1.73
C ALA A 37 6.61 10.97 -1.91
N ALA A 38 5.34 10.96 -1.48
CA ALA A 38 4.47 12.13 -1.53
C ALA A 38 5.04 13.30 -0.71
N ARG A 39 5.68 13.02 0.43
CA ARG A 39 6.32 14.07 1.25
C ARG A 39 7.52 14.71 0.56
N LEU A 40 8.28 13.95 -0.24
CA LEU A 40 9.36 14.52 -1.05
C LEU A 40 8.81 15.53 -2.08
N GLU A 41 7.60 15.30 -2.56
CA GLU A 41 6.88 16.20 -3.47
C GLU A 41 6.08 17.30 -2.75
N GLY A 42 6.27 17.47 -1.43
CA GLY A 42 5.63 18.52 -0.64
C GLY A 42 4.14 18.28 -0.34
N MET A 43 3.65 17.04 -0.41
CA MET A 43 2.25 16.73 -0.10
C MET A 43 2.09 15.56 0.88
N SER A 44 0.96 15.51 1.59
CA SER A 44 0.61 14.36 2.43
C SER A 44 -0.11 13.29 1.63
N TYR A 45 -0.04 12.03 2.07
CA TYR A 45 -0.76 10.92 1.46
C TYR A 45 -2.28 11.21 1.30
N SER A 46 -2.93 11.77 2.33
CA SER A 46 -4.37 12.07 2.26
C SER A 46 -4.69 13.11 1.18
N LYS A 47 -3.88 14.17 1.07
CA LYS A 47 -4.02 15.17 0.01
C LYS A 47 -3.80 14.54 -1.37
N LEU A 48 -2.79 13.69 -1.52
CA LEU A 48 -2.51 13.00 -2.79
C LEU A 48 -3.66 12.09 -3.22
N MET A 49 -4.17 11.25 -2.32
CA MET A 49 -5.27 10.36 -2.65
C MET A 49 -6.56 11.12 -2.98
N GLY A 50 -6.83 12.23 -2.29
CA GLY A 50 -7.96 13.10 -2.61
C GLY A 50 -7.81 13.77 -3.98
N ALA A 51 -6.62 14.29 -4.28
CA ALA A 51 -6.30 14.91 -5.57
C ALA A 51 -6.39 13.90 -6.73
N LEU A 52 -5.86 12.69 -6.56
CA LEU A 52 -5.98 11.61 -7.55
C LEU A 52 -7.44 11.26 -7.85
N HIS A 53 -8.29 11.19 -6.82
CA HIS A 53 -9.72 10.93 -7.00
C HIS A 53 -10.42 12.08 -7.71
N LYS A 54 -10.11 13.34 -7.37
CA LYS A 54 -10.65 14.53 -8.06
C LYS A 54 -10.24 14.58 -9.52
N ALA A 55 -9.00 14.20 -9.82
CA ALA A 55 -8.47 14.09 -11.17
C ALA A 55 -9.04 12.93 -11.99
N GLY A 56 -9.90 12.07 -11.40
CA GLY A 56 -10.42 10.87 -12.05
C GLY A 56 -9.35 9.79 -12.31
N ILE A 57 -8.21 9.85 -11.62
CA ILE A 57 -7.10 8.91 -11.82
C ILE A 57 -7.30 7.70 -10.90
N GLU A 58 -7.88 6.64 -11.46
CA GLU A 58 -8.06 5.37 -10.76
C GLU A 58 -6.78 4.52 -10.82
N ILE A 59 -5.91 4.67 -9.82
CA ILE A 59 -4.70 3.86 -9.69
C ILE A 59 -4.69 3.03 -8.40
N ASN A 60 -4.26 1.78 -8.51
CA ASN A 60 -4.12 0.90 -7.35
C ASN A 60 -2.89 1.29 -6.52
N ARG A 61 -3.03 1.29 -5.18
CA ARG A 61 -1.95 1.56 -4.22
C ARG A 61 -0.74 0.63 -4.38
N LYS A 62 -0.95 -0.63 -4.81
CA LYS A 62 0.17 -1.54 -5.09
C LYS A 62 1.07 -0.97 -6.20
N VAL A 63 0.46 -0.56 -7.30
CA VAL A 63 1.16 -0.01 -8.47
C VAL A 63 1.74 1.37 -8.15
N LEU A 64 0.96 2.22 -7.46
CA LEU A 64 1.43 3.54 -7.07
C LEU A 64 2.63 3.48 -6.11
N ALA A 65 2.64 2.52 -5.18
CA ALA A 65 3.78 2.28 -4.29
C ALA A 65 5.01 1.69 -5.02
N ASP A 66 4.78 0.92 -6.08
CA ASP A 66 5.86 0.38 -6.90
C ASP A 66 6.52 1.47 -7.74
N LEU A 67 5.72 2.32 -8.38
CA LEU A 67 6.17 3.53 -9.08
C LEU A 67 6.97 4.44 -8.15
N ALA A 68 6.49 4.66 -6.92
CA ALA A 68 7.16 5.50 -5.93
C ALA A 68 8.60 5.03 -5.60
N VAL A 69 8.87 3.72 -5.64
CA VAL A 69 10.17 3.13 -5.27
C VAL A 69 11.05 2.91 -6.49
N ASN A 70 10.51 2.31 -7.55
CA ASN A 70 11.29 1.86 -8.70
C ASN A 70 11.36 2.92 -9.81
N HIS A 71 10.37 3.79 -9.92
CA HIS A 71 10.26 4.79 -10.99
C HIS A 71 9.88 6.19 -10.45
N PRO A 72 10.78 6.86 -9.71
CA PRO A 72 10.47 8.13 -9.07
C PRO A 72 9.99 9.21 -10.05
N GLU A 73 10.54 9.25 -11.26
CA GLU A 73 10.14 10.21 -12.30
C GLU A 73 8.67 10.01 -12.74
N ALA A 74 8.26 8.75 -12.94
CA ALA A 74 6.88 8.43 -13.27
C ALA A 74 5.92 8.77 -12.11
N PHE A 75 6.34 8.53 -10.87
CA PHE A 75 5.58 8.96 -9.69
C PHE A 75 5.42 10.48 -9.63
N LYS A 76 6.49 11.25 -9.92
CA LYS A 76 6.43 12.71 -9.99
C LYS A 76 5.45 13.20 -11.04
N ALA A 77 5.43 12.61 -12.22
CA ALA A 77 4.48 12.97 -13.28
C ALA A 77 3.02 12.74 -12.83
N VAL A 78 2.75 11.64 -12.14
CA VAL A 78 1.41 11.35 -11.56
C VAL A 78 1.03 12.38 -10.50
N VAL A 79 1.97 12.73 -9.61
CA VAL A 79 1.74 13.75 -8.57
C VAL A 79 1.50 15.13 -9.20
N ALA A 80 2.27 15.52 -10.21
CA ALA A 80 2.08 16.77 -10.92
C ALA A 80 0.70 16.86 -11.58
N LYS A 81 0.28 15.78 -12.26
CA LYS A 81 -1.07 15.69 -12.84
C LYS A 81 -2.16 15.77 -11.78
N ALA A 82 -1.96 15.15 -10.62
CA ALA A 82 -2.90 15.22 -9.50
C ALA A 82 -2.97 16.63 -8.89
N LYS A 83 -1.87 17.38 -8.82
CA LYS A 83 -1.85 18.76 -8.30
C LYS A 83 -2.55 19.77 -9.22
N ALA A 84 -2.56 19.51 -10.52
CA ALA A 84 -3.16 20.39 -11.52
C ALA A 84 -4.70 20.28 -11.59
N ALA A 85 -5.29 19.26 -10.97
CA ALA A 85 -6.72 18.99 -10.92
C ALA A 85 -7.32 19.37 -9.56
#